data_AF-E0Z5C9-F1
#
_entry.id   AF-E0Z5C9-F1
#
_cell.length_a   1.000
_cell.length_b   1.000
_cell.length_c   1.000
_cell.angle_alpha   90.00
_cell.angle_beta   90.00
_cell.angle_gamma   90.00
#
_symmetry.space_group_name_H-M   'P 1'
#
loop_
_entity.id
_entity.type
_entity.pdbx_description
1 polymer ?
#
loop_
_entity_poly.entity_id
_entity_poly.type
_entity_poly.pdbx_seq_one_letter_code
_entity_poly.pdbx_strand_id
1 'polypeptide(L)'
;ARIVDVWHANTQGTYSYFDTTQSEYNLRRRIITDAEGRYRARSIVPSGYGCDPQGPTQECLDLLGRHGQRPAHVHFFISAPGHRHLTTQINLAGDKYLWADFAYAT
;
A
#
# COMPACT_ATOMS: atom_id res chain seq x y z
N ALA A 1 8.51 5.98 21.37
CA ALA A 1 8.86 6.63 20.09
C ALA A 1 7.58 6.87 19.29
N ARG A 2 7.54 7.93 18.46
CA ARG A 2 6.48 8.12 17.46
C ARG A 2 6.95 7.42 16.18
N ILE A 3 6.18 6.47 15.69
CA ILE A 3 6.60 5.52 14.66
C ILE A 3 5.65 5.64 13.46
N VAL A 4 6.25 5.72 12.27
CA VAL A 4 5.57 5.61 10.98
C VAL A 4 6.10 4.33 10.30
N ASP A 5 5.33 3.26 10.35
CA ASP A 5 5.56 2.06 9.56
C ASP A 5 4.94 2.28 8.17
N VAL A 6 5.73 2.11 7.12
CA VAL A 6 5.35 2.40 5.73
C VAL A 6 5.68 1.21 4.82
N TRP A 7 4.75 0.88 3.92
CA TRP A 7 4.97 -0.12 2.88
C TRP A 7 4.16 0.17 1.62
N HIS A 8 4.70 -0.18 0.44
CA HIS A 8 4.01 -0.06 -0.85
C HIS A 8 4.55 -1.05 -1.88
N ALA A 9 3.84 -1.21 -3.00
CA ALA A 9 4.24 -2.06 -4.11
C ALA A 9 5.45 -1.49 -4.88
N ASN A 10 6.17 -2.35 -5.60
CA ASN A 10 7.19 -1.94 -6.56
C ASN A 10 6.55 -1.46 -7.88
N THR A 11 7.38 -1.21 -8.91
CA THR A 11 6.91 -0.80 -10.25
C THR A 11 6.11 -1.88 -10.99
N GLN A 12 6.22 -3.14 -10.58
CA GLN A 12 5.44 -4.27 -11.11
C GLN A 12 4.14 -4.49 -10.35
N GLY A 13 3.83 -3.66 -9.34
CA GLY A 13 2.61 -3.82 -8.54
C GLY A 13 2.68 -4.95 -7.52
N THR A 14 3.88 -5.42 -7.15
CA THR A 14 4.08 -6.53 -6.21
C THR A 14 4.76 -6.10 -4.92
N TYR A 15 4.52 -6.82 -3.84
CA TYR A 15 5.09 -6.54 -2.52
C TYR A 15 6.15 -7.56 -2.14
N SER A 16 7.28 -7.09 -1.60
CA SER A 16 8.29 -7.95 -0.97
C SER A 16 7.68 -8.86 0.09
N TYR A 17 8.38 -9.95 0.41
CA TYR A 17 7.92 -11.08 1.22
C TYR A 17 6.97 -12.03 0.48
N PHE A 18 5.96 -11.51 -0.23
CA PHE A 18 5.08 -12.33 -1.07
C PHE A 18 5.70 -12.61 -2.44
N ASP A 19 6.27 -11.57 -3.05
CA ASP A 19 7.10 -11.70 -4.24
C ASP A 19 8.54 -12.02 -3.82
N THR A 20 8.93 -13.28 -3.98
CA THR A 20 10.23 -13.83 -3.59
C THR A 20 11.38 -13.38 -4.48
N THR A 21 11.09 -12.68 -5.60
CA THR A 21 12.13 -12.08 -6.45
C THR A 21 12.68 -10.78 -5.87
N GLN A 22 11.97 -10.16 -4.93
CA GLN A 22 12.42 -8.96 -4.24
C GLN A 22 13.30 -9.30 -3.03
N SER A 23 14.24 -8.41 -2.71
CA SER A 23 15.03 -8.54 -1.49
C SER A 23 14.19 -8.41 -0.23
N GLU A 24 14.70 -8.96 0.87
CA GLU A 24 14.03 -8.93 2.17
C GLU A 24 13.63 -7.49 2.56
N TYR A 25 12.36 -7.34 2.93
CA TYR A 25 11.77 -6.06 3.31
C TYR A 25 11.97 -4.94 2.28
N ASN A 26 12.15 -5.24 0.99
CA ASN A 26 12.16 -4.19 -0.03
C ASN A 26 10.88 -3.34 0.06
N LEU A 27 11.02 -2.01 0.03
CA LEU A 27 9.90 -1.05 0.14
C LEU A 27 9.06 -1.17 1.44
N ARG A 28 9.64 -1.66 2.53
CA ARG A 28 9.01 -1.77 3.87
C ARG A 28 9.91 -1.17 4.94
N ARG A 29 9.51 -0.10 5.64
CA ARG A 29 10.36 0.54 6.65
C ARG A 29 9.57 1.00 7.86
N ARG A 30 10.25 1.02 9.01
CA ARG A 30 9.80 1.69 10.23
C ARG A 30 10.62 2.96 10.42
N ILE A 31 9.98 4.13 10.40
CA ILE A 31 10.63 5.44 10.52
C ILE A 31 10.22 6.05 11.87
N ILE A 32 11.20 6.37 12.70
CA ILE A 32 10.97 7.15 13.92
C ILE A 32 10.98 8.62 13.52
N THR A 33 9.99 9.39 13.98
CA THR A 33 9.95 10.83 13.67
C THR A 33 11.11 11.57 14.33
N ASP A 34 11.60 12.63 13.70
CA ASP A 34 12.64 13.50 14.27
C ASP A 34 12.10 14.36 15.44
N ALA A 35 12.97 15.24 15.97
CA ALA A 35 12.64 16.14 17.07
C ALA A 35 11.50 17.14 16.73
N GLU A 36 11.32 17.46 15.45
CA GLU A 36 10.22 18.31 14.94
C GLU A 36 8.97 17.49 14.59
N GLY A 37 8.98 16.17 14.84
CA GLY A 37 7.86 15.27 14.57
C GLY A 37 7.71 14.88 13.10
N ARG A 38 8.72 15.10 12.25
CA ARG A 38 8.68 14.79 10.82
C ARG A 38 9.21 13.39 10.53
N TYR A 39 8.72 12.80 9.42
CA TYR A 39 9.33 11.62 8.80
C TYR A 39 9.71 11.97 7.35
N ARG A 40 10.73 11.29 6.81
CA ARG A 40 11.13 11.42 5.41
C ARG A 40 11.45 10.04 4.85
N ALA A 41 10.89 9.71 3.69
CA ALA A 41 11.16 8.48 2.97
C ALA A 41 11.64 8.81 1.56
N ARG A 42 12.84 8.35 1.20
CA ARG A 42 13.28 8.28 -0.20
C ARG A 42 12.89 6.90 -0.72
N SER A 43 12.04 6.86 -1.73
CA SER A 43 11.53 5.62 -2.32
C SER A 43 11.33 5.78 -3.84
N ILE A 44 10.54 4.91 -4.43
CA ILE A 44 10.05 4.95 -5.81
C ILE A 44 8.54 5.18 -5.83
N VAL A 45 8.00 5.61 -6.98
CA VAL A 45 6.54 5.69 -7.18
C VAL A 45 5.99 4.25 -7.29
N PRO A 46 4.99 3.84 -6.47
CA PRO A 46 4.37 2.53 -6.59
C PRO A 46 3.45 2.46 -7.81
N SER A 47 3.29 1.27 -8.38
CA SER A 47 2.21 0.99 -9.33
C SER A 47 0.94 0.55 -8.59
N GLY A 48 -0.22 0.84 -9.16
CA GLY A 48 -1.46 0.12 -8.82
C GLY A 48 -1.34 -1.36 -9.22
N TYR A 49 -2.25 -2.19 -8.72
CA TYR A 49 -2.19 -3.64 -8.93
C TYR A 49 -3.56 -4.30 -8.89
N GLY A 50 -3.64 -5.52 -9.40
CA GLY A 50 -4.84 -6.35 -9.40
C GLY A 50 -4.74 -7.56 -8.49
N CYS A 51 -5.87 -8.22 -8.25
CA CYS A 51 -5.88 -9.59 -7.77
C CYS A 51 -5.17 -10.54 -8.76
N ASP A 52 -4.73 -11.70 -8.28
CA ASP A 52 -4.24 -12.77 -9.17
C ASP A 52 -5.37 -13.16 -10.15
N PRO A 53 -5.16 -13.04 -11.48
CA PRO A 53 -6.18 -13.35 -12.47
C PRO A 53 -6.70 -14.79 -12.44
N GLN A 54 -5.92 -15.73 -11.91
CA GLN A 54 -6.29 -17.13 -11.75
C GLN A 54 -6.65 -17.47 -10.29
N GLY A 55 -6.69 -16.46 -9.43
CA GLY A 55 -6.97 -16.63 -8.01
C GLY A 55 -8.47 -16.60 -7.69
N PRO A 56 -8.87 -17.20 -6.55
CA PRO A 56 -10.28 -17.31 -6.16
C PRO A 56 -10.96 -15.95 -5.93
N THR A 57 -10.20 -14.91 -5.60
CA THR A 57 -10.75 -13.55 -5.48
C THR A 57 -11.18 -13.01 -6.84
N GLN A 58 -10.35 -13.16 -7.88
CA GLN A 58 -10.70 -12.68 -9.21
C GLN A 58 -11.82 -13.52 -9.83
N GLU A 59 -11.81 -14.85 -9.62
CA GLU A 59 -12.91 -15.74 -10.03
C GLU A 59 -14.27 -15.25 -9.49
N CYS A 60 -14.35 -14.94 -8.20
CA CYS A 60 -15.56 -14.42 -7.59
C CYS A 60 -15.94 -13.04 -8.15
N LEU A 61 -14.97 -12.14 -8.35
CA LEU A 61 -15.23 -10.82 -8.92
C LEU A 61 -15.73 -10.90 -10.36
N ASP A 62 -15.23 -11.82 -11.17
CA ASP A 62 -15.66 -12.04 -12.54
C ASP A 62 -17.12 -12.50 -12.60
N LEU A 63 -17.54 -13.40 -11.70
CA LEU A 63 -18.93 -13.82 -11.54
C LEU A 63 -19.86 -12.66 -11.16
N LEU A 64 -19.33 -11.63 -10.50
CA LEU A 64 -20.04 -10.40 -10.15
C LEU A 64 -19.92 -9.30 -11.22
N GLY A 65 -19.19 -9.52 -12.31
CA GLY A 65 -18.91 -8.52 -13.34
C GLY A 65 -18.05 -7.35 -12.86
N ARG A 66 -17.18 -7.57 -11.87
CA ARG A 66 -16.32 -6.55 -11.24
C ARG A 66 -14.84 -6.77 -11.57
N HIS A 67 -14.06 -5.69 -11.64
CA HIS A 67 -12.59 -5.79 -11.74
C HIS A 67 -11.94 -5.96 -10.35
N GLY A 68 -10.71 -6.49 -10.31
CA GLY A 68 -9.89 -6.60 -9.08
C GLY A 68 -8.80 -5.54 -8.89
N GLN A 69 -8.84 -4.44 -9.66
CA GLN A 69 -7.81 -3.39 -9.64
C GLN A 69 -7.90 -2.44 -8.44
N ARG A 70 -6.74 -2.00 -7.96
CA ARG A 70 -6.53 -0.93 -6.97
C ARG A 70 -5.65 0.19 -7.53
N PRO A 71 -5.88 1.46 -7.15
CA PRO A 71 -5.00 2.56 -7.54
C PRO A 71 -3.63 2.45 -6.87
N ALA A 72 -2.62 3.13 -7.40
CA ALA A 72 -1.33 3.29 -6.74
C ALA A 72 -1.51 3.94 -5.36
N HIS A 73 -0.97 3.30 -4.31
CA HIS A 73 -1.08 3.79 -2.94
C HIS A 73 0.10 3.37 -2.06
N VAL A 74 0.22 4.05 -0.93
CA VAL A 74 1.20 3.77 0.12
C VAL A 74 0.46 3.55 1.43
N HIS A 75 0.77 2.45 2.12
CA HIS A 75 0.15 2.12 3.40
C HIS A 75 0.92 2.70 4.58
N PHE A 76 0.18 2.97 5.66
CA PHE A 76 0.73 3.49 6.90
C PHE A 76 0.11 2.81 8.12
N PHE A 77 0.98 2.42 9.05
CA PHE A 77 0.65 2.33 10.46
C PHE A 77 1.37 3.45 11.19
N ILE A 78 0.64 4.22 11.99
CA ILE A 78 1.17 5.34 12.76
C ILE A 78 0.82 5.13 14.23
N SER A 79 1.84 5.16 15.09
CA SER A 79 1.66 4.92 16.52
C SER A 79 2.57 5.79 17.38
N ALA A 80 2.09 6.16 18.56
CA ALA A 80 2.85 6.91 19.55
C ALA A 80 2.27 6.65 20.95
N PRO A 81 3.09 6.67 22.02
CA PRO A 81 2.59 6.61 23.40
C PRO A 81 1.55 7.71 23.67
N GLY A 82 0.45 7.36 24.31
CA GLY A 82 -0.64 8.30 24.62
C GLY A 82 -1.51 8.70 23.42
N HIS A 83 -1.32 8.09 22.24
CA HIS A 83 -2.16 8.32 21.07
C HIS A 83 -2.77 7.02 20.56
N ARG A 84 -3.96 7.12 19.94
CA ARG A 84 -4.60 5.99 19.28
C ARG A 84 -3.78 5.61 18.04
N HIS A 85 -3.58 4.31 17.84
CA HIS A 85 -3.00 3.78 16.61
C HIS A 85 -3.85 4.17 15.40
N LEU A 86 -3.21 4.60 14.31
CA LEU A 86 -3.86 4.92 13.04
C LEU A 86 -3.37 3.97 11.95
N THR A 87 -4.34 3.31 11.30
CA THR A 87 -4.17 2.61 10.03
C THR A 87 -4.74 3.49 8.93
N THR A 88 -3.93 3.81 7.92
CA THR A 88 -4.38 4.65 6.80
C THR A 88 -3.56 4.38 5.54
N GLN A 89 -3.93 5.03 4.43
CA GLN A 89 -3.19 5.01 3.18
C GLN A 89 -3.19 6.38 2.51
N ILE A 90 -2.23 6.60 1.61
CA ILE A 90 -2.24 7.72 0.65
C ILE A 90 -2.43 7.13 -0.75
N ASN A 91 -3.46 7.59 -1.47
CA ASN A 91 -3.67 7.27 -2.88
C ASN A 91 -3.08 8.36 -3.77
N LEU A 92 -2.49 7.98 -4.90
CA LEU A 92 -1.83 8.91 -5.80
C LEU A 92 -2.84 9.56 -6.75
N ALA A 93 -2.80 10.89 -6.84
CA ALA A 93 -3.68 11.66 -7.72
C ALA A 93 -3.45 11.28 -9.20
N GLY A 94 -4.55 11.24 -9.96
CA GLY A 94 -4.52 10.93 -11.40
C GLY A 94 -4.51 9.44 -11.75
N ASP A 95 -4.50 8.54 -10.77
CA ASP A 95 -4.64 7.11 -11.04
C ASP A 95 -6.02 6.78 -11.64
N LYS A 96 -6.02 5.89 -12.65
CA LYS A 96 -7.24 5.44 -13.35
C LYS A 96 -8.30 4.89 -12.39
N TYR A 97 -7.88 4.20 -11.34
CA TYR A 97 -8.76 3.56 -10.37
C TYR A 97 -8.92 4.38 -9.09
N LEU A 98 -8.51 5.65 -9.07
CA LEU A 98 -8.54 6.48 -7.87
C LEU A 98 -9.94 6.49 -7.24
N TRP A 99 -11.00 6.69 -8.02
CA TRP A 99 -12.39 6.69 -7.53
C TRP A 99 -13.16 5.44 -7.96
N ALA A 100 -12.43 4.36 -8.24
CA ALA A 100 -12.97 3.07 -8.65
C ALA A 100 -12.16 1.91 -8.03
N ASP A 101 -11.59 2.10 -6.82
CA ASP A 101 -10.87 1.03 -6.11
C ASP A 101 -11.82 -0.14 -5.82
N PHE A 102 -11.47 -1.36 -6.22
CA PHE A 102 -12.32 -2.52 -5.95
C PHE A 102 -12.49 -2.81 -4.44
N ALA A 103 -11.53 -2.32 -3.63
CA ALA A 103 -11.53 -2.42 -2.18
C ALA A 103 -12.11 -1.19 -1.46
N TYR A 104 -12.57 -0.17 -2.20
CA TYR A 104 -13.25 1.01 -1.67
C TYR A 104 -12.49 1.77 -0.57
N ALA A 105 -11.16 1.85 -0.66
CA ALA A 105 -10.32 2.42 0.40
C ALA A 105 -9.90 3.89 0.13
N THR A 106 -10.41 4.51 -0.93
CA THR A 106 -10.02 5.87 -1.35
C THR A 106 -10.72 6.96 -0.57
#